data_AF-A0AAW6N603-F1
#
_entry.id   AF-A0AAW6N603-F1
#
_cell.length_a   1.000
_cell.length_b   1.000
_cell.length_c   1.000
_cell.angle_alpha   90.00
_cell.angle_beta   90.00
_cell.angle_gamma   90.00
#
_symmetry.space_group_name_H-M   'P 1'
#
loop_
_entity.id
_entity.type
_entity.pdbx_description
1 polymer ?
#
loop_
_entity_poly.entity_id
_entity_poly.type
_entity_poly.pdbx_seq_one_letter_code
_entity_poly.pdbx_strand_id
1 'polypeptide(L)'
;MVRQAGTIAKGGFNIAEAKENLDAQLAVGLMLDAEPRGYLEFDVQDAALDDELTGVYFNTCMLGGAEITYSVLVTLKRRPDQPLTFRSVSFDALDVRTRVNDLKAYGRDQAEKQGVAILLDPDLISRV
;
A
#
# COMPACT_ATOMS: atom_id res chain seq x y z
N MET A 1 0.05 -22.00 -30.46
CA MET A 1 1.48 -22.02 -30.10
C MET A 1 2.17 -20.90 -30.86
N VAL A 2 2.35 -19.73 -30.23
CA VAL A 2 2.95 -18.55 -30.89
C VAL A 2 4.46 -18.62 -30.68
N ARG A 3 5.22 -18.80 -31.76
CA ARG A 3 6.69 -18.68 -31.75
C ARG A 3 7.06 -17.26 -32.15
N GLN A 4 7.58 -16.47 -31.23
CA GLN A 4 8.22 -15.19 -31.55
C GLN A 4 9.74 -15.36 -31.39
N ALA A 5 10.45 -15.14 -32.50
CA ALA A 5 11.90 -14.94 -32.62
C ALA A 5 12.81 -15.65 -31.57
N GLY A 6 13.13 -16.93 -31.79
CA GLY A 6 14.33 -17.57 -31.22
C GLY A 6 14.52 -17.53 -29.69
N THR A 7 13.51 -17.11 -28.92
CA THR A 7 13.66 -16.86 -27.48
C THR A 7 13.18 -18.08 -26.71
N ILE A 8 14.07 -18.69 -25.93
CA ILE A 8 13.72 -19.77 -25.00
C ILE A 8 13.49 -19.12 -23.64
N ALA A 9 12.25 -19.09 -23.18
CA ALA A 9 11.93 -18.66 -21.82
C ALA A 9 12.59 -19.64 -20.83
N LYS A 10 13.52 -19.15 -20.00
CA LYS A 10 14.25 -19.95 -18.99
C LYS A 10 13.60 -19.94 -17.60
N GLY A 11 12.49 -19.22 -17.44
CA GLY A 11 11.76 -19.10 -16.19
C GLY A 11 10.31 -18.72 -16.44
N GLY A 12 9.48 -19.05 -15.47
CA GLY A 12 8.07 -18.71 -15.42
C GLY A 12 7.61 -18.70 -13.97
N PHE A 13 6.47 -18.09 -13.73
CA PHE A 13 5.78 -18.15 -12.44
C PHE A 13 4.34 -18.59 -12.70
N ASN A 14 3.72 -19.21 -11.70
CA ASN A 14 2.33 -19.63 -11.81
C ASN A 14 1.41 -18.41 -11.76
N ILE A 15 0.63 -18.20 -12.82
CA ILE A 15 -0.30 -17.06 -12.93
C ILE A 15 -1.41 -17.14 -11.87
N ALA A 16 -1.86 -18.35 -11.50
CA ALA A 16 -2.86 -18.51 -10.45
C ALA A 16 -2.29 -18.08 -9.11
N GLU A 17 -1.10 -18.54 -8.74
CA GLU A 17 -0.41 -18.13 -7.51
C GLU A 17 -0.13 -16.62 -7.48
N ALA A 18 0.31 -16.04 -8.60
CA ALA A 18 0.54 -14.60 -8.70
C ALA A 18 -0.76 -13.81 -8.52
N LYS A 19 -1.87 -14.32 -9.08
CA LYS A 19 -3.18 -13.70 -8.94
C LYS A 19 -3.72 -13.83 -7.53
N GLU A 20 -3.44 -14.92 -6.82
CA GLU A 20 -3.94 -15.19 -5.45
C GLU A 20 -3.06 -14.58 -4.35
N ASN A 21 -1.94 -13.96 -4.69
CA ASN A 21 -1.08 -13.30 -3.72
C ASN A 21 -1.73 -12.00 -3.19
N LEU A 22 -2.28 -12.08 -1.99
CA LEU A 22 -3.01 -11.00 -1.34
C LEU A 22 -2.18 -9.72 -1.15
N ASP A 23 -0.88 -9.85 -0.89
CA ASP A 23 0.00 -8.69 -0.65
C ASP A 23 0.26 -7.95 -1.95
N ALA A 24 0.43 -8.69 -3.05
CA ALA A 24 0.53 -8.13 -4.39
C ALA A 24 -0.80 -7.52 -4.85
N GLN A 25 -1.94 -8.16 -4.54
CA GLN A 25 -3.26 -7.58 -4.81
C GLN A 25 -3.46 -6.27 -4.05
N LEU A 26 -3.07 -6.21 -2.77
CA LEU A 26 -3.15 -5.00 -1.97
C LEU A 26 -2.28 -3.89 -2.55
N ALA A 27 -1.02 -4.21 -2.90
CA ALA A 27 -0.12 -3.24 -3.53
C ALA A 27 -0.71 -2.66 -4.82
N VAL A 28 -1.24 -3.51 -5.70
CA VAL A 28 -1.90 -3.09 -6.94
C VAL A 28 -3.16 -2.28 -6.65
N GLY A 29 -4.00 -2.74 -5.72
CA GLY A 29 -5.25 -2.08 -5.35
C GLY A 29 -5.03 -0.68 -4.77
N LEU A 30 -3.98 -0.50 -3.97
CA LEU A 30 -3.66 0.81 -3.38
C LEU A 30 -2.97 1.76 -4.37
N MET A 31 -2.16 1.24 -5.30
CA MET A 31 -1.35 2.10 -6.18
C MET A 31 -1.99 2.39 -7.53
N LEU A 32 -2.83 1.48 -8.05
CA LEU A 32 -3.26 1.49 -9.46
C LEU A 32 -4.77 1.40 -9.65
N ASP A 33 -5.53 1.07 -8.60
CA ASP A 33 -7.00 1.05 -8.72
C ASP A 33 -7.53 2.48 -8.73
N ALA A 34 -8.20 2.86 -9.81
CA ALA A 34 -8.84 4.17 -9.92
C ALA A 34 -10.07 4.29 -9.02
N GLU A 35 -10.68 3.15 -8.65
CA GLU A 35 -11.85 3.07 -7.77
C GLU A 35 -11.59 2.03 -6.67
N PRO A 36 -10.69 2.33 -5.73
CA PRO A 36 -10.26 1.39 -4.70
C PRO A 36 -11.48 0.91 -3.90
N ARG A 37 -11.78 -0.39 -4.02
CA ARG A 37 -12.92 -1.02 -3.33
C ARG A 37 -12.62 -1.41 -1.88
N GLY A 38 -11.34 -1.44 -1.52
CA GLY A 38 -10.87 -1.66 -0.17
C GLY A 38 -10.66 -0.35 0.58
N TYR A 39 -10.66 -0.41 1.91
CA TYR A 39 -10.36 0.73 2.76
C TYR A 39 -9.49 0.31 3.95
N LEU A 40 -8.78 1.30 4.49
CA LEU A 40 -8.08 1.19 5.76
C LEU A 40 -8.88 1.95 6.83
N GLU A 41 -9.00 1.37 8.01
CA GLU A 41 -9.60 2.02 9.18
C GLU A 41 -8.60 2.11 10.32
N PHE A 42 -8.61 3.25 11.00
CA PHE A 42 -7.71 3.53 12.11
C PHE A 42 -8.47 4.28 13.20
N ASP A 43 -8.25 3.89 14.45
CA ASP A 43 -8.69 4.66 15.60
C ASP A 43 -7.58 5.65 15.99
N VAL A 44 -7.90 6.94 15.97
CA VAL A 44 -7.00 8.01 16.40
C VAL A 44 -7.40 8.40 17.82
N GLN A 45 -6.52 8.08 18.79
CA GLN A 45 -6.80 8.27 20.22
C GLN A 45 -6.74 9.73 20.66
N ASP A 46 -5.99 10.56 19.94
CA ASP A 46 -5.93 11.99 20.19
C ASP A 46 -7.07 12.73 19.47
N ALA A 47 -7.54 13.82 20.07
CA ALA A 47 -8.50 14.72 19.45
C ALA A 47 -7.86 15.43 18.25
N ALA A 48 -7.68 14.71 17.14
CA ALA A 48 -7.47 15.31 15.84
C ALA A 48 -8.56 16.37 15.67
N LEU A 49 -8.16 17.63 15.55
CA LEU A 49 -9.10 18.75 15.36
C LEU A 49 -9.74 18.68 13.98
N ASP A 50 -9.05 18.05 13.03
CA ASP A 50 -9.47 17.94 11.65
C ASP A 50 -10.33 16.68 11.43
N ASP A 51 -11.31 16.79 10.54
CA ASP A 51 -12.13 15.66 10.08
C ASP A 51 -11.48 14.90 8.92
N GLU A 52 -10.39 15.44 8.39
CA GLU A 52 -9.59 14.84 7.33
C GLU A 52 -8.13 14.76 7.78
N LEU A 53 -7.51 13.60 7.60
CA LEU A 53 -6.12 13.34 7.92
C LEU A 53 -5.40 12.78 6.70
N THR A 54 -4.10 13.02 6.62
CA THR A 54 -3.26 12.40 5.61
C THR A 54 -2.19 11.56 6.30
N GLY A 55 -1.95 10.36 5.78
CA GLY A 55 -0.93 9.44 6.28
C GLY A 55 -0.15 8.80 5.15
N VAL A 56 1.05 8.31 5.45
CA VAL A 56 1.82 7.49 4.50
C VAL A 56 1.70 6.03 4.91
N TYR A 57 1.12 5.21 4.04
CA TYR A 57 1.19 3.76 4.11
C TYR A 57 2.36 3.27 3.28
N PHE A 58 3.08 2.28 3.80
CA PHE A 58 4.24 1.70 3.13
C PHE A 58 4.31 0.21 3.45
N ASN A 59 4.73 -0.60 2.50
CA ASN A 59 4.88 -2.03 2.74
C ASN A 59 5.83 -2.66 1.72
N THR A 60 6.13 -3.93 1.95
CA THR A 60 6.82 -4.79 0.98
C THR A 60 5.96 -6.01 0.67
N CYS A 61 5.94 -6.42 -0.59
CA CYS A 61 5.30 -7.66 -1.02
C CYS A 61 6.23 -8.48 -1.94
N MET A 62 5.93 -9.76 -2.07
CA MET A 62 6.62 -10.67 -2.97
C MET A 62 5.70 -11.02 -4.14
N LEU A 63 6.19 -10.90 -5.38
CA LEU A 63 5.46 -11.33 -6.58
C LEU A 63 6.41 -12.07 -7.53
N GLY A 64 6.15 -13.36 -7.79
CA GLY A 64 6.96 -14.16 -8.72
C GLY A 64 8.45 -14.22 -8.35
N GLY A 65 8.78 -14.16 -7.06
CA GLY A 65 10.16 -14.13 -6.55
C GLY A 65 10.82 -12.75 -6.55
N ALA A 66 10.18 -11.73 -7.12
CA ALA A 66 10.60 -10.34 -6.96
C ALA A 66 10.03 -9.77 -5.67
N GLU A 67 10.88 -9.09 -4.91
CA GLU A 67 10.45 -8.23 -3.82
C GLU A 67 10.08 -6.86 -4.41
N ILE A 68 9.06 -6.22 -3.84
CA ILE A 68 8.64 -4.87 -4.20
C ILE A 68 8.32 -4.12 -2.91
N THR A 69 9.00 -3.02 -2.68
CA THR A 69 8.69 -2.05 -1.62
C THR A 69 7.96 -0.86 -2.23
N TYR A 70 6.88 -0.41 -1.60
CA TYR A 70 6.09 0.69 -2.10
C TYR A 70 5.59 1.59 -0.98
N SER A 71 5.17 2.80 -1.35
CA SER A 71 4.47 3.73 -0.46
C SER A 71 3.35 4.47 -1.19
N VAL A 72 2.30 4.76 -0.43
CA VAL A 72 1.13 5.50 -0.88
C VAL A 72 0.78 6.57 0.14
N LEU A 73 0.34 7.73 -0.35
CA LEU A 73 -0.32 8.73 0.45
C LEU A 73 -1.78 8.29 0.62
N VAL A 74 -2.28 8.36 1.85
CA VAL A 74 -3.63 7.93 2.20
C VAL A 74 -4.38 9.13 2.75
N THR A 75 -5.48 9.50 2.12
CA THR A 75 -6.42 10.47 2.67
C THR A 75 -7.46 9.73 3.49
N LEU A 76 -7.65 10.14 4.73
CA LEU A 76 -8.53 9.54 5.71
C LEU A 76 -9.61 10.55 6.11
N LYS A 77 -10.86 10.10 6.24
CA LYS A 77 -11.96 10.92 6.78
C LYS A 77 -12.55 10.30 8.03
N ARG A 78 -12.90 11.16 8.99
CA ARG A 78 -13.59 10.75 10.22
C ARG A 78 -14.93 10.10 9.86
N ARG A 79 -15.24 9.00 10.51
CA ARG A 79 -16.53 8.34 10.37
C ARG A 79 -17.61 9.10 11.14
N PRO A 80 -18.75 9.43 10.51
CA PRO A 80 -19.84 10.14 11.19
C PRO A 80 -20.42 9.35 12.38
N ASP A 81 -20.40 8.01 12.30
CA ASP A 81 -20.96 7.11 13.30
C ASP A 81 -19.97 6.71 14.40
N GLN A 82 -18.67 6.93 14.18
CA GLN A 82 -17.58 6.52 15.08
C GLN A 82 -16.54 7.65 15.15
N PRO A 83 -16.70 8.63 16.07
CA PRO A 83 -15.91 9.87 16.05
C PRO A 83 -14.40 9.72 16.23
N LEU A 84 -13.93 8.58 16.73
CA LEU A 84 -12.50 8.28 16.89
C LEU A 84 -11.94 7.49 15.69
N THR A 85 -12.80 6.99 14.82
CA THR A 85 -12.42 6.12 13.71
C THR A 85 -12.34 6.92 12.43
N PHE A 86 -11.23 6.77 11.71
CA PHE A 86 -11.00 7.35 10.41
C PHE A 86 -10.95 6.24 9.35
N ARG A 87 -11.50 6.50 8.17
CA ARG A 87 -11.50 5.57 7.03
C ARG A 87 -10.85 6.20 5.81
N SER A 88 -10.04 5.45 5.08
CA SER A 88 -9.43 5.91 3.83
C SER A 88 -10.48 6.20 2.77
N VAL A 89 -10.29 7.30 2.05
CA VAL A 89 -11.15 7.73 0.94
C VAL A 89 -10.40 7.90 -0.38
N SER A 90 -9.08 8.03 -0.34
CA SER A 90 -8.22 8.03 -1.53
C SER A 90 -6.83 7.48 -1.22
N PHE A 91 -6.16 7.01 -2.27
CA PHE A 91 -4.79 6.55 -2.25
C PHE A 91 -4.05 7.15 -3.44
N ASP A 92 -2.88 7.73 -3.18
CA ASP A 92 -2.01 8.28 -4.23
C ASP A 92 -0.65 7.59 -4.17
N ALA A 93 -0.23 6.97 -5.27
CA ALA A 93 1.07 6.29 -5.34
C ALA A 93 2.21 7.30 -5.21
N LEU A 94 3.17 7.03 -4.30
CA LEU A 94 4.30 7.92 -4.04
C LEU A 94 5.61 7.39 -4.63
N ASP A 95 5.98 6.15 -4.30
CA ASP A 95 7.27 5.56 -4.67
C ASP A 95 7.16 4.04 -4.72
N VAL A 96 7.95 3.42 -5.61
CA VAL A 96 8.04 1.97 -5.81
C VAL A 96 9.49 1.59 -6.07
N ARG A 97 10.01 0.61 -5.31
CA ARG A 97 11.38 0.11 -5.39
C ARG A 97 11.40 -1.40 -5.35
N THR A 98 12.48 -1.99 -5.83
CA THR A 98 12.67 -3.46 -5.79
C THR A 98 13.01 -3.98 -4.40
N ARG A 99 13.79 -3.24 -3.61
CA ARG A 99 14.11 -3.61 -2.23
C ARG A 99 14.58 -2.39 -1.45
N VAL A 100 14.26 -2.35 -0.18
CA VAL A 100 14.85 -1.42 0.79
C VAL A 100 15.47 -2.21 1.94
N ASN A 101 16.55 -1.68 2.53
CA ASN A 101 17.22 -2.36 3.65
C ASN A 101 16.47 -2.18 4.98
N ASP A 102 15.76 -1.06 5.15
CA ASP A 102 14.98 -0.75 6.34
C ASP A 102 13.65 -0.14 5.91
N LEU A 103 12.57 -0.92 6.10
CA LEU A 103 11.22 -0.53 5.71
C LEU A 103 10.68 0.63 6.55
N LYS A 104 11.04 0.71 7.83
CA LYS A 104 10.57 1.78 8.73
C LYS A 104 11.29 3.10 8.42
N ALA A 105 12.59 3.04 8.14
CA ALA A 105 13.34 4.21 7.66
C ALA A 105 12.78 4.69 6.32
N TYR A 106 12.53 3.78 5.38
CA TYR A 106 11.87 4.11 4.12
C TYR A 106 10.52 4.82 4.33
N GLY A 107 9.65 4.29 5.20
CA GLY A 107 8.35 4.92 5.51
C GLY A 107 8.50 6.33 6.07
N ARG A 108 9.42 6.54 7.01
CA ARG A 108 9.74 7.87 7.57
C ARG A 108 10.22 8.85 6.51
N ASP A 109 11.15 8.43 5.65
CA ASP A 109 11.68 9.27 4.57
C ASP A 109 10.56 9.69 3.58
N GLN A 110 9.62 8.80 3.28
CA GLN A 110 8.49 9.14 2.40
C GLN A 110 7.54 10.12 3.08
N ALA A 111 7.24 9.93 4.37
CA ALA A 111 6.40 10.86 5.13
C ALA A 111 7.03 12.25 5.25
N GLU A 112 8.33 12.34 5.50
CA GLU A 112 9.08 13.59 5.55
C GLU A 112 9.01 14.35 4.21
N LYS A 113 9.18 13.66 3.07
CA LYS A 113 9.05 14.26 1.74
C LYS A 113 7.67 14.84 1.45
N GLN A 114 6.62 14.26 2.03
CA GLN A 114 5.24 14.74 1.88
C GLN A 114 4.85 15.76 2.97
N GLY A 115 5.71 16.02 3.96
CA GLY A 115 5.36 16.86 5.11
C GLY A 115 4.28 16.26 6.01
N VAL A 116 4.15 14.93 6.03
CA VAL A 116 3.11 14.20 6.77
C VAL A 116 3.71 13.57 8.04
N ALA A 117 3.00 13.68 9.16
CA ALA A 117 3.43 13.10 10.44
C ALA A 117 2.89 11.69 10.70
N ILE A 118 1.80 11.30 10.04
CA ILE A 118 1.11 10.03 10.28
C ILE A 118 1.74 8.93 9.43
N LEU A 119 2.25 7.90 10.10
CA LEU A 119 2.72 6.67 9.48
C LEU A 119 1.70 5.57 9.70
N LEU A 120 1.18 5.03 8.60
CA LEU A 120 0.28 3.89 8.61
C LEU A 120 1.15 2.64 8.49
N ASP A 121 1.64 2.19 9.63
CA ASP A 121 2.53 1.05 9.72
C ASP A 121 1.78 -0.26 9.40
N PRO A 122 2.25 -1.09 8.45
CA PRO A 122 1.58 -2.34 8.09
C PRO A 122 1.44 -3.31 9.27
N ASP A 123 2.31 -3.23 10.28
CA ASP A 123 2.23 -4.09 11.47
C ASP A 123 1.03 -3.75 12.38
N LEU A 124 0.44 -2.56 12.20
CA LEU A 124 -0.72 -2.09 12.94
C LEU A 124 -2.05 -2.38 12.21
N ILE A 125 -1.99 -2.98 11.02
CA ILE A 125 -3.18 -3.21 10.18
C ILE A 125 -3.59 -4.68 10.27
N SER A 126 -4.80 -4.92 10.79
CA SER A 126 -5.45 -6.23 10.74
C SER A 126 -6.32 -6.34 9.48
N ARG A 127 -6.24 -7.48 8.78
CA ARG A 127 -7.14 -7.81 7.67
C ARG A 127 -8.46 -8.32 8.22
N VAL A 128 -9.56 -7.90 7.61
CA VAL A 128 -10.93 -8.34 7.92
C VAL A 128 -11.49 -9.12 6.75
#